data_AF-A0ABD1QGH3-F1
#
_entry.id   AF-A0ABD1QGH3-F1
#
_cell.length_a   1.000
_cell.length_b   1.000
_cell.length_c   1.000
_cell.angle_alpha   90.00
_cell.angle_beta   90.00
_cell.angle_gamma   90.00
#
_symmetry.space_group_name_H-M   'P 1'
#
loop_
_entity.id
_entity.type
_entity.pdbx_description
1 polymer ?
#
loop_
_entity_poly.entity_id
_entity_poly.type
_entity_poly.pdbx_seq_one_letter_code
_entity_poly.pdbx_strand_id
1 'polypeptide(L)'
;MGRGKFKGKPTGRRQFSTPEQMMAGTSASRPRTFKKKQKGTQGIIQVENPNLAKPKNVKAREIDLEKTTELSRREREEIERQKAHERYMKLQEQGKTEQAKKDLERLALIRQQRAEAAKKREEEKTAKEQKKVEARK
;
A
#
# COMPACT_ATOMS: atom_id res chain seq x y z
N MET A 1 -59.84 -25.75 0.52
CA MET A 1 -58.68 -24.83 0.51
C MET A 1 -59.12 -23.45 1.00
N GLY A 2 -59.00 -23.17 2.30
CA GLY A 2 -59.37 -21.86 2.88
C GLY A 2 -58.21 -20.87 2.79
N ARG A 3 -58.34 -19.80 2.01
CA ARG A 3 -57.32 -18.73 1.95
C ARG A 3 -57.56 -17.74 3.11
N GLY A 4 -56.69 -17.76 4.10
CA GLY A 4 -56.72 -16.82 5.22
C GLY A 4 -56.45 -15.39 4.76
N LYS A 5 -57.34 -14.45 5.10
CA LYS A 5 -57.18 -13.02 4.81
C LYS A 5 -56.12 -12.42 5.73
N PHE A 6 -54.92 -12.16 5.21
CA PHE A 6 -53.87 -11.44 5.94
C PHE A 6 -54.27 -9.96 6.12
N LYS A 7 -54.62 -9.56 7.34
CA LYS A 7 -54.86 -8.15 7.68
C LYS A 7 -53.52 -7.48 8.01
N GLY A 8 -52.96 -6.76 7.05
CA GLY A 8 -51.79 -5.90 7.28
C GLY A 8 -52.14 -4.76 8.24
N LYS A 9 -51.44 -4.66 9.37
CA LYS A 9 -51.59 -3.52 10.29
C LYS A 9 -51.13 -2.23 9.59
N PRO A 10 -51.76 -1.07 9.84
CA PRO A 10 -51.33 0.19 9.24
C PRO A 10 -49.96 0.55 9.82
N THR A 11 -48.91 0.36 9.02
CA THR A 11 -47.57 0.82 9.36
C THR A 11 -47.62 2.34 9.49
N GLY A 12 -47.39 2.84 10.71
CA GLY A 12 -47.46 4.27 11.03
C GLY A 12 -46.71 5.11 10.00
N ARG A 13 -47.38 6.18 9.54
CA ARG A 13 -46.86 7.10 8.52
C ARG A 13 -45.52 7.67 9.00
N ARG A 14 -44.42 7.24 8.40
CA ARG A 14 -43.07 7.74 8.72
C ARG A 14 -42.96 9.19 8.24
N GLN A 15 -42.77 10.11 9.17
CA GLN A 15 -42.52 11.52 8.90
C GLN A 15 -41.05 11.66 8.45
N PHE A 16 -40.80 11.53 7.15
CA PHE A 16 -39.51 11.91 6.59
C PHE A 16 -39.48 13.42 6.37
N SER A 17 -38.37 14.08 6.71
CA SER A 17 -38.17 15.50 6.39
C SER A 17 -38.19 15.69 4.88
N THR A 18 -38.90 16.71 4.41
CA THR A 18 -38.90 17.04 2.98
C THR A 18 -37.50 17.51 2.54
N PRO A 19 -37.14 17.34 1.27
CA PRO A 19 -35.85 17.83 0.74
C PRO A 19 -35.61 19.31 1.03
N GLU A 20 -36.66 20.14 0.99
CA GLU A 20 -36.60 21.55 1.38
C GLU A 20 -36.18 21.75 2.85
N GLN A 21 -36.68 20.92 3.76
CA GLN A 21 -36.31 20.98 5.18
C GLN A 21 -34.88 20.51 5.44
N MET A 22 -34.34 19.63 4.59
CA MET A 22 -32.94 19.22 4.66
C MET A 22 -32.02 20.31 4.11
N MET A 23 -32.39 20.96 3.00
CA MET A 23 -31.63 22.08 2.42
C MET A 23 -31.66 23.33 3.31
N ALA A 24 -32.78 23.60 3.99
CA ALA A 24 -32.95 24.77 4.85
C ALA A 24 -32.10 24.74 6.13
N GLY A 25 -31.37 23.65 6.41
CA GLY A 25 -30.44 23.54 7.53
C GLY A 25 -31.11 23.83 8.89
N THR A 26 -31.40 22.81 9.68
CA THR A 26 -32.17 22.92 10.95
C THR A 26 -31.61 23.89 12.03
N SER A 27 -30.53 24.61 11.74
CA SER A 27 -29.90 25.68 12.51
C SER A 27 -30.17 27.11 12.00
N ALA A 28 -30.58 27.34 10.74
CA ALA A 28 -30.65 28.69 10.15
C ALA A 28 -31.78 29.57 10.71
N SER A 29 -32.87 28.97 11.19
CA SER A 29 -34.04 29.67 11.76
C SER A 29 -34.04 29.73 13.30
N ARG A 30 -33.05 29.13 13.98
CA ARG A 30 -33.06 29.02 15.44
C ARG A 30 -32.26 30.16 16.10
N PRO A 31 -32.86 30.95 17.02
CA PRO A 31 -32.12 31.96 17.75
C PRO A 31 -31.01 31.31 18.59
N ARG A 32 -29.89 32.02 18.81
CA ARG A 32 -28.72 31.53 19.58
C ARG A 32 -29.04 31.09 21.01
N THR A 33 -30.19 31.50 21.54
CA THR A 33 -30.72 31.12 22.87
C THR A 33 -31.52 29.81 22.86
N PHE A 34 -31.77 29.21 21.69
CA PHE A 34 -32.57 27.98 21.58
C PHE A 34 -31.79 26.75 22.06
N LYS A 35 -32.10 26.26 23.26
CA LYS A 35 -31.61 24.97 23.77
C LYS A 35 -32.52 23.83 23.31
N LYS A 36 -31.98 22.90 22.52
CA LYS A 36 -32.70 21.69 22.09
C LYS A 36 -32.88 20.77 23.31
N LYS A 37 -34.12 20.61 23.79
CA LYS A 37 -34.46 19.61 24.81
C LYS A 37 -34.09 18.21 24.29
N GLN A 38 -33.30 17.47 25.05
CA GLN A 38 -32.98 16.08 24.71
C GLN A 38 -34.27 15.25 24.71
N LYS A 39 -34.42 14.36 23.71
CA LYS A 39 -35.64 13.58 23.53
C LYS A 39 -35.48 12.20 24.19
N GLY A 40 -36.47 11.79 24.98
CA GLY A 40 -36.53 10.44 25.56
C GLY A 40 -35.39 10.15 26.55
N THR A 41 -34.82 8.95 26.49
CA THR A 41 -33.78 8.44 27.40
C THR A 41 -32.36 8.91 27.07
N GLN A 42 -32.20 9.82 26.09
CA GLN A 42 -30.89 10.33 25.64
C GLN A 42 -30.03 10.98 26.73
N GLY A 43 -30.62 11.38 27.86
CA GLY A 43 -29.90 11.90 29.03
C GLY A 43 -29.78 10.92 30.21
N ILE A 44 -30.45 9.77 30.15
CA ILE A 44 -30.47 8.75 31.23
C ILE A 44 -29.45 7.65 30.94
N ILE A 45 -29.29 7.27 29.67
CA ILE A 45 -28.36 6.22 29.26
C ILE A 45 -26.99 6.87 29.02
N GLN A 46 -26.01 6.55 29.87
CA GLN A 46 -24.62 6.96 29.68
C GLN A 46 -24.05 6.17 28.49
N VAL A 47 -23.74 6.87 27.40
CA VAL A 47 -23.14 6.27 26.21
C VAL A 47 -21.63 6.17 26.43
N GLU A 48 -21.17 5.04 26.95
CA GLU A 48 -19.75 4.69 27.10
C GLU A 48 -19.13 4.25 25.77
N ASN A 49 -19.38 4.99 24.69
CA ASN A 49 -18.75 4.72 23.41
C ASN A 49 -17.41 5.45 23.35
N PRO A 50 -16.26 4.74 23.40
CA PRO A 50 -14.93 5.36 23.36
C PRO A 50 -14.70 6.17 22.08
N ASN A 51 -15.39 5.84 20.99
CA ASN A 51 -15.33 6.59 19.72
C ASN A 51 -16.34 7.76 19.64
N LEU A 52 -17.12 8.03 20.70
CA LEU A 52 -17.99 9.22 20.76
C LEU A 52 -17.20 10.51 21.03
N ALA A 53 -15.96 10.37 21.53
CA ALA A 53 -15.07 11.48 21.74
C ALA A 53 -14.76 12.17 20.41
N LYS A 54 -15.32 13.36 20.21
CA LYS A 54 -14.95 14.21 19.07
C LYS A 54 -13.49 14.60 19.22
N PRO A 55 -12.66 14.51 18.17
CA PRO A 55 -11.26 14.91 18.26
C PRO A 55 -11.19 16.39 18.68
N LYS A 56 -10.42 16.65 19.73
CA LYS A 56 -10.12 18.02 20.17
C LYS A 56 -8.96 18.54 19.32
N ASN A 57 -9.09 19.76 18.79
CA ASN A 57 -8.01 20.40 18.05
C ASN A 57 -6.87 20.74 19.03
N VAL A 58 -5.78 20.00 18.96
CA VAL A 58 -4.57 20.26 19.75
C VAL A 58 -3.67 21.21 18.95
N LYS A 59 -3.00 22.14 19.64
CA LYS A 59 -2.08 23.09 18.99
C LYS A 59 -0.77 22.37 18.66
N ALA A 60 -0.18 22.69 17.49
CA ALA A 60 1.03 22.04 17.00
C ALA A 60 2.24 22.08 17.96
N ARG A 61 2.27 23.04 18.90
CA ARG A 61 3.33 23.20 19.89
C ARG A 61 3.31 22.18 21.04
N GLU A 62 2.18 21.50 21.24
CA GLU A 62 1.97 20.52 22.32
C GLU A 62 2.05 19.07 21.78
N ILE A 63 2.46 18.89 20.52
CA ILE A 63 2.61 17.57 19.91
C ILE A 63 3.98 17.01 20.29
N ASP A 64 3.94 15.93 21.06
CA ASP A 64 5.10 15.20 21.57
C ASP A 64 5.62 14.23 20.50
N LEU A 65 6.65 14.65 19.76
CA LEU A 65 7.21 13.93 18.60
C LEU A 65 8.01 12.66 18.99
N GLU A 66 8.31 12.48 20.28
CA GLU A 66 9.04 11.30 20.78
C GLU A 66 8.15 10.08 21.00
N LYS A 67 6.81 10.25 21.01
CA LYS A 67 5.90 9.12 21.01
C LYS A 67 5.86 8.53 19.61
N THR A 68 6.61 7.46 19.40
CA THR A 68 6.49 6.61 18.22
C THR A 68 5.05 6.13 18.15
N THR A 69 4.24 6.81 17.35
CA THR A 69 2.91 6.36 17.00
C THR A 69 3.10 5.00 16.39
N GLU A 70 2.70 3.97 17.13
CA GLU A 70 2.78 2.60 16.68
C GLU A 70 2.13 2.51 15.30
N LEU A 71 2.98 2.33 14.26
CA LEU A 71 2.55 2.30 12.87
C LEU A 71 1.30 1.42 12.77
N SER A 72 0.26 1.96 12.13
CA SER A 72 -1.00 1.27 11.92
C SER A 72 -0.71 -0.11 11.31
N ARG A 73 -1.52 -1.14 11.61
CA ARG A 73 -1.32 -2.49 11.04
C ARG A 73 -1.07 -2.46 9.53
N ARG A 74 -1.78 -1.55 8.83
CA ARG A 74 -1.63 -1.29 7.40
C ARG A 74 -0.24 -0.77 7.03
N GLU A 75 0.28 0.19 7.78
CA GLU A 75 1.59 0.79 7.53
C GLU A 75 2.72 -0.21 7.80
N ARG A 76 2.56 -1.08 8.81
CA ARG A 76 3.52 -2.16 9.09
C ARG A 76 3.59 -3.16 7.93
N GLU A 77 2.45 -3.58 7.41
CA GLU A 77 2.36 -4.49 6.27
C GLU A 77 2.92 -3.87 4.98
N GLU A 78 2.67 -2.58 4.73
CA GLU A 78 3.23 -1.88 3.57
C GLU A 78 4.75 -1.74 3.64
N ILE A 79 5.29 -1.41 4.82
CA ILE A 79 6.73 -1.33 5.05
C ILE A 79 7.38 -2.71 4.92
N GLU A 80 6.73 -3.77 5.42
CA GLU A 80 7.23 -5.12 5.27
C GLU A 80 7.22 -5.57 3.80
N ARG A 81 6.18 -5.22 3.04
CA ARG A 81 6.11 -5.48 1.59
C ARG A 81 7.22 -4.75 0.83
N GLN A 82 7.49 -3.49 1.17
CA GLN A 82 8.59 -2.71 0.59
C GLN A 82 9.94 -3.36 0.93
N LYS A 83 10.18 -3.67 2.20
CA LYS A 83 11.43 -4.33 2.64
C LYS A 83 11.62 -5.70 1.99
N ALA A 84 10.55 -6.49 1.82
CA ALA A 84 10.62 -7.77 1.15
C ALA A 84 10.99 -7.61 -0.34
N HIS A 85 10.40 -6.62 -1.01
CA HIS A 85 10.74 -6.30 -2.40
C HIS A 85 12.19 -5.82 -2.54
N GLU A 86 12.65 -4.91 -1.68
CA GLU A 86 14.04 -4.46 -1.64
C GLU A 86 15.02 -5.60 -1.39
N ARG A 87 14.70 -6.51 -0.48
CA ARG A 87 15.52 -7.72 -0.23
C ARG A 87 15.60 -8.60 -1.46
N TYR A 88 14.48 -8.81 -2.15
CA TYR A 88 14.44 -9.58 -3.38
C TYR A 88 15.31 -8.93 -4.48
N MET A 89 15.16 -7.62 -4.69
CA MET A 89 15.97 -6.86 -5.66
C MET A 89 17.46 -6.94 -5.32
N LYS A 90 17.82 -6.75 -4.04
CA LYS A 90 19.21 -6.86 -3.56
C LYS A 90 19.78 -8.26 -3.74
N LEU A 91 18.99 -9.31 -3.49
CA LEU A 91 19.42 -10.70 -3.72
C LEU A 91 19.64 -10.98 -5.21
N GLN A 92 18.82 -10.39 -6.08
CA GLN A 92 18.95 -10.50 -7.52
C GLN A 92 20.20 -9.77 -8.03
N GLU A 93 20.46 -8.56 -7.56
CA GLU A 93 21.70 -7.81 -7.84
C GLU A 93 22.94 -8.57 -7.35
N GLN A 94 22.86 -9.21 -6.18
CA GLN A 94 23.93 -10.07 -5.66
C GLN A 94 24.12 -11.37 -6.44
N GLY A 95 23.27 -11.66 -7.43
CA GLY A 95 23.35 -12.92 -8.18
C GLY A 95 22.96 -14.14 -7.35
N LYS A 96 22.23 -13.97 -6.23
CA LYS A 96 21.86 -15.08 -5.34
C LYS A 96 20.56 -15.76 -5.72
N THR A 97 19.69 -15.09 -6.47
CA THR A 97 18.50 -15.70 -7.05
C THR A 97 18.89 -16.71 -8.14
N GLU A 98 18.14 -17.80 -8.28
CA GLU A 98 18.45 -18.84 -9.27
C GLU A 98 18.50 -18.30 -10.71
N GLN A 99 17.65 -17.32 -11.01
CA GLN A 99 17.64 -16.63 -12.30
C GLN A 99 18.95 -15.86 -12.52
N ALA A 100 19.38 -15.06 -11.55
CA ALA A 100 20.60 -14.27 -11.68
C ALA A 100 21.86 -15.15 -11.71
N LYS A 101 21.87 -16.29 -11.00
CA LYS A 101 22.95 -17.28 -11.13
C LYS A 101 23.06 -17.81 -12.56
N LYS A 102 21.94 -18.24 -13.16
CA LYS A 102 21.91 -18.72 -14.55
C LYS A 102 22.36 -17.64 -15.54
N ASP A 103 21.95 -16.39 -15.33
CA ASP A 103 22.37 -15.28 -16.18
C ASP A 103 23.86 -14.98 -16.04
N LEU A 104 24.41 -15.01 -14.83
CA LEU A 104 25.84 -14.86 -14.58
C LEU A 104 26.66 -16.01 -15.19
N GLU A 105 26.20 -17.25 -15.06
CA GLU A 105 26.80 -18.43 -15.68
C GLU A 105 26.80 -18.31 -17.21
N ARG A 106 25.67 -17.91 -17.79
CA ARG A 106 25.57 -17.65 -19.24
C ARG A 106 26.55 -16.57 -19.69
N LEU A 107 26.66 -15.46 -18.95
CA LEU A 107 27.62 -14.39 -19.25
C LEU A 107 29.07 -14.87 -19.09
N ALA A 108 29.37 -15.71 -18.10
CA ALA A 108 30.69 -16.30 -17.90
C ALA A 108 31.10 -17.19 -19.08
N LEU A 109 30.18 -18.04 -19.57
CA LEU A 109 30.41 -18.88 -20.76
C LEU A 109 30.72 -18.02 -22.00
N ILE A 110 29.96 -16.94 -22.23
CA ILE A 110 30.22 -16.02 -23.34
C ILE A 110 31.59 -15.34 -23.20
N ARG A 111 31.97 -14.92 -21.97
CA ARG A 111 33.30 -14.36 -21.72
C ARG A 111 34.41 -15.36 -22.01
N GLN A 112 34.24 -16.62 -21.62
CA GLN A 112 35.19 -17.70 -21.92
C GLN A 112 35.32 -17.92 -23.42
N GLN A 113 34.20 -18.07 -24.15
CA GLN A 113 34.22 -18.23 -25.60
C GLN A 113 34.91 -17.08 -26.32
N ARG A 114 34.69 -15.84 -25.85
CA ARG A 114 35.37 -14.65 -26.39
C ARG A 114 36.87 -14.66 -26.10
N ALA A 115 37.26 -15.00 -24.88
CA ALA A 115 38.67 -15.09 -24.49
C ALA A 115 39.40 -16.20 -25.25
N GLU A 116 38.79 -17.37 -25.40
CA GLU A 116 39.34 -18.48 -26.19
C GLU A 116 39.44 -18.12 -27.68
N ALA A 117 38.43 -17.46 -28.24
CA ALA A 117 38.49 -16.99 -29.62
C ALA A 117 39.58 -15.93 -29.83
N ALA A 118 39.80 -15.04 -28.85
CA ALA A 118 40.89 -14.07 -28.90
C ALA A 118 42.26 -14.75 -28.82
N LYS A 119 42.45 -15.69 -27.88
CA LYS A 119 43.68 -16.48 -27.75
C LYS A 119 43.99 -17.28 -29.01
N LYS A 120 43.01 -17.98 -29.58
CA LYS A 120 43.18 -18.72 -30.85
C LYS A 120 43.59 -17.80 -32.01
N ARG A 121 43.06 -16.58 -32.07
CA ARG A 121 43.46 -15.60 -33.09
C ARG A 121 44.88 -15.07 -32.88
N GLU A 122 45.33 -14.89 -31.64
CA GLU A 122 46.71 -14.48 -31.33
C GLU A 122 47.72 -15.60 -31.61
N GLU A 123 47.41 -16.83 -31.24
CA GLU A 123 48.22 -18.02 -31.55
C GLU A 123 48.34 -18.24 -33.07
N GLU A 124 47.25 -18.06 -33.83
CA GLU A 124 47.29 -18.18 -35.29
C GLU A 124 48.13 -17.05 -35.93
N LYS A 125 48.03 -15.82 -35.42
CA LYS A 125 48.83 -14.68 -35.91
C LYS A 125 50.31 -14.91 -35.63
N THR A 126 50.67 -15.29 -34.41
CA THR A 126 52.06 -15.55 -34.02
C THR A 126 52.64 -16.75 -34.76
N ALA A 127 51.88 -17.82 -34.96
CA ALA A 127 52.32 -18.95 -35.80
C ALA A 127 52.50 -18.55 -37.27
N LYS A 128 51.64 -17.69 -37.82
CA LYS A 128 51.81 -17.14 -39.17
C LYS A 128 53.04 -16.23 -39.28
N GLU A 129 53.34 -15.44 -38.26
CA GLU A 129 54.54 -14.60 -38.20
C GLU A 129 55.81 -15.44 -38.09
N GLN A 130 55.82 -16.45 -37.21
CA GLN A 130 56.94 -17.40 -37.10
C GLN A 130 57.21 -18.11 -38.43
N LYS A 131 56.16 -18.62 -39.10
CA LYS A 131 56.30 -19.24 -40.44
C LYS A 131 56.83 -18.26 -41.49
N LYS A 132 56.44 -16.98 -41.44
CA LYS A 132 56.95 -15.94 -42.37
C LYS A 132 58.41 -15.59 -42.08
N VAL A 133 58.82 -15.58 -40.81
CA VAL A 133 60.22 -15.33 -40.40
C VAL A 133 61.10 -16.53 -40.79
N GLU A 134 60.62 -17.75 -40.56
CA GLU A 134 61.31 -18.99 -40.95
C GLU A 134 61.45 -19.11 -42.48
N ALA A 135 60.43 -18.72 -43.25
CA ALA A 135 60.50 -18.69 -44.71
C ALA A 135 61.38 -17.57 -45.30
N ARG A 136 61.80 -16.59 -44.48
CA ARG A 136 62.70 -15.49 -44.88
C ARG A 136 64.16 -15.73 -44.49
N LYS A 137 64.43 -16.80 -43.74
CA LYS A 137 65.76 -17.18 -43.28
C LYS A 137 66.33 -18.27 -44.18
#